data_AF-A0A7V5ARG9-F1
#
_entry.id   AF-A0A7V5ARG9-F1
#
_cell.length_a   1.000
_cell.length_b   1.000
_cell.length_c   1.000
_cell.angle_alpha   90.00
_cell.angle_beta   90.00
_cell.angle_gamma   90.00
#
_symmetry.space_group_name_H-M   'P 1'
#
loop_
_entity.id
_entity.type
_entity.pdbx_description
1 polymer ?
#
loop_
_entity_poly.entity_id
_entity_poly.type
_entity_poly.pdbx_seq_one_letter_code
_entity_poly.pdbx_strand_id
1 'polypeptide(L)'
;MGVKEELKLFFSAGAFVLALLSVALSIRIASVKTAPSSGQTILIESEPIVDPAKAAEIRAREKKEEFDRMEEEALKKKREWAQRALDELNKRYDGKIPDTLILATKMEIPRPFGDESKEKLMVEPLPVMVDIKNKRIEFLALFHQSTRQGGIVEVMLSTTIGALDHRAYEAISVTRINPHDLWLALLLLGLQPAKGVYKEGEQIELVGDKVDVIFHWLNIDGTPKSAYAEDFIYCMETHKTADRSGWVFVGSRVGFDPIENREVLGTEKLGDIILVWHHPAAILDLPSKEGGKSDYFIYNSQLLPYPASCIHNFCPLNFFWAEDDGFSLISVLTKVVITPHKDKK
;
A
#
# COMPACT_ATOMS: atom_id res chain seq x y z
N MET A 1 33.76 16.71 -11.38
CA MET A 1 32.91 17.91 -11.21
C MET A 1 31.82 17.55 -10.22
N GLY A 2 31.70 18.28 -9.12
CA GLY A 2 30.85 17.88 -8.00
C GLY A 2 29.38 18.17 -8.25
N VAL A 3 28.51 17.27 -7.81
CA VAL A 3 27.02 17.33 -7.85
C VAL A 3 26.43 18.70 -7.42
N LYS A 4 27.17 19.47 -6.62
CA LYS A 4 26.79 20.84 -6.22
C LYS A 4 26.84 21.89 -7.35
N GLU A 5 27.59 21.67 -8.43
CA GLU A 5 27.63 22.60 -9.57
C GLU A 5 26.52 22.33 -10.58
N GLU A 6 26.13 21.08 -10.80
CA GLU A 6 25.03 20.73 -11.71
C GLU A 6 23.66 21.13 -11.14
N LEU A 7 23.45 21.00 -9.82
CA LEU A 7 22.22 21.49 -9.19
C LEU A 7 22.07 23.02 -9.30
N LYS A 8 23.17 23.78 -9.24
CA LYS A 8 23.13 25.24 -9.41
C LYS A 8 22.75 25.64 -10.83
N LEU A 9 23.14 24.86 -11.83
CA LEU A 9 22.78 25.08 -13.23
C LEU A 9 21.30 24.72 -13.51
N PHE A 10 20.79 23.68 -12.85
CA PHE A 10 19.38 23.27 -12.99
C PHE A 10 18.41 24.28 -12.34
N PHE A 11 18.74 24.80 -11.15
CA PHE A 11 17.92 25.81 -10.48
C PHE A 11 18.00 27.19 -11.16
N SER A 12 19.12 27.54 -11.80
CA SER A 12 19.22 28.81 -12.55
C SER A 12 18.43 28.78 -13.86
N ALA A 13 18.38 27.64 -14.56
CA ALA A 13 17.58 27.48 -15.77
C ALA A 13 16.07 27.49 -15.48
N GLY A 14 15.61 26.83 -14.42
CA GLY A 14 14.20 26.80 -14.02
C GLY A 14 13.66 28.17 -13.57
N ALA A 15 14.47 28.95 -12.84
CA ALA A 15 14.11 30.31 -12.45
C ALA A 15 14.01 31.26 -13.66
N PHE A 16 14.84 31.05 -14.69
CA PHE A 16 14.83 31.87 -15.91
C PHE A 16 13.57 31.65 -16.76
N VAL A 17 13.06 30.41 -16.84
CA VAL A 17 11.83 30.08 -17.58
C VAL A 17 10.59 30.69 -16.91
N LEU A 18 10.52 30.67 -15.57
CA LEU A 18 9.42 31.29 -14.81
C LEU A 18 9.47 32.84 -14.88
N ALA A 19 10.67 33.44 -14.92
CA ALA A 19 10.83 34.87 -15.14
C ALA A 19 10.43 35.30 -16.57
N LEU A 20 10.75 34.49 -17.59
CA LEU A 20 10.34 34.78 -18.97
C LEU A 20 8.83 34.63 -19.18
N LEU A 21 8.18 33.67 -18.52
CA LEU A 21 6.72 33.52 -18.56
C LEU A 21 5.98 34.69 -17.89
N SER A 22 6.50 35.21 -16.78
CA SER A 22 5.91 36.37 -16.11
C SER A 22 6.14 37.68 -16.89
N VAL A 23 7.28 37.83 -17.57
CA VAL A 23 7.52 38.95 -18.51
C VAL A 23 6.65 38.83 -19.76
N ALA A 24 6.47 37.63 -20.34
CA ALA A 24 5.60 37.43 -21.49
C ALA A 24 4.12 37.70 -21.17
N LEU A 25 3.66 37.33 -19.97
CA LEU A 25 2.31 37.64 -19.48
C LEU A 25 2.14 39.15 -19.24
N SER A 26 3.16 39.82 -18.72
CA SER A 26 3.17 41.27 -18.53
C SER A 26 3.20 42.05 -19.85
N ILE A 27 3.92 41.57 -20.86
CA ILE A 27 3.97 42.17 -22.20
C ILE A 27 2.64 41.96 -22.96
N ARG A 28 1.93 40.85 -22.73
CA ARG A 28 0.62 40.62 -23.35
C ARG A 28 -0.49 41.51 -22.78
N ILE A 29 -0.35 41.95 -21.53
CA ILE A 29 -1.23 42.95 -20.92
C ILE A 29 -0.85 44.38 -21.38
N ALA A 30 0.44 44.63 -21.69
CA ALA A 30 0.94 45.95 -22.09
C ALA A 30 0.82 46.29 -23.59
N SER A 31 0.32 45.40 -24.45
CA SER A 31 0.12 45.67 -25.89
C SER A 31 -1.34 45.84 -26.32
N VAL A 32 -2.21 46.28 -25.41
CA VAL A 32 -3.45 46.95 -25.82
C VAL A 32 -3.08 48.36 -26.25
N LYS A 33 -2.84 48.54 -27.56
CA LYS A 33 -2.74 49.86 -28.19
C LYS A 33 -4.08 50.58 -27.97
N THR A 34 -4.12 51.44 -26.98
CA THR A 34 -5.21 52.40 -26.79
C THR A 34 -5.15 53.44 -27.90
N ALA A 35 -5.97 53.27 -28.93
CA ALA A 35 -6.46 54.41 -29.69
C ALA A 35 -7.52 55.11 -28.80
N PRO A 36 -7.46 56.43 -28.59
CA PRO A 36 -8.52 57.14 -27.90
C PRO A 36 -9.70 57.34 -28.87
N SER A 37 -10.53 56.31 -29.04
CA SER A 37 -11.81 56.42 -29.71
C SER A 37 -12.92 56.59 -28.67
N SER A 38 -13.50 57.79 -28.67
CA SER A 38 -14.77 58.20 -28.06
C SER A 38 -15.60 57.12 -27.35
N GLY A 39 -15.71 57.23 -26.03
CA GLY A 39 -16.98 57.07 -25.30
C GLY A 39 -17.79 55.78 -25.47
N GLN A 40 -17.18 54.63 -25.78
CA GLN A 40 -17.90 53.37 -25.78
C GLN A 40 -17.91 52.78 -24.36
N THR A 41 -19.04 52.97 -23.67
CA THR A 41 -19.32 52.29 -22.40
C THR A 41 -19.41 50.80 -22.65
N ILE A 42 -18.37 50.06 -22.29
CA ILE A 42 -18.42 48.60 -22.24
C ILE A 42 -19.18 48.25 -20.96
N LEU A 43 -20.47 47.89 -21.11
CA LEU A 43 -21.24 47.25 -20.06
C LEU A 43 -20.66 45.85 -19.86
N ILE A 44 -19.78 45.73 -18.86
CA ILE A 44 -19.42 44.42 -18.33
C ILE A 44 -20.62 44.01 -17.46
N GLU A 45 -21.43 43.07 -17.95
CA GLU A 45 -22.43 42.42 -17.11
C GLU A 45 -21.68 41.76 -15.94
N SER A 46 -21.77 42.35 -14.74
CA SER A 46 -21.26 41.72 -13.54
C SER A 46 -22.08 40.46 -13.32
N GLU A 47 -21.44 39.29 -13.35
CA GLU A 47 -22.08 38.07 -12.87
C GLU A 47 -22.71 38.34 -11.50
N PRO A 48 -23.92 37.81 -11.22
CA PRO A 48 -24.56 38.01 -9.94
C PRO A 48 -23.60 37.59 -8.85
N ILE A 49 -23.37 38.48 -7.87
CA ILE A 49 -22.54 38.21 -6.71
C ILE A 49 -23.18 37.04 -5.97
N VAL A 50 -22.71 35.83 -6.25
CA VAL A 50 -23.10 34.64 -5.51
C VAL A 50 -22.62 34.86 -4.09
N ASP A 51 -23.55 34.76 -3.14
CA ASP A 51 -23.23 34.75 -1.71
C ASP A 51 -22.03 33.81 -1.47
N PRO A 52 -20.90 34.30 -0.91
CA PRO A 52 -19.72 33.48 -0.66
C PRO A 52 -20.01 32.17 0.07
N ALA A 53 -21.01 32.14 0.95
CA ALA A 53 -21.42 30.92 1.64
C ALA A 53 -22.00 29.88 0.67
N LYS A 54 -22.89 30.31 -0.22
CA LYS A 54 -23.49 29.46 -1.27
C LYS A 54 -22.44 28.99 -2.28
N ALA A 55 -21.49 29.85 -2.64
CA ALA A 55 -20.37 29.47 -3.51
C ALA A 55 -19.46 28.41 -2.86
N ALA A 56 -19.21 28.51 -1.54
CA ALA A 56 -18.43 27.51 -0.80
C ALA A 56 -19.14 26.15 -0.73
N GLU A 57 -20.46 26.16 -0.49
CA GLU A 57 -21.28 24.94 -0.49
C GLU A 57 -21.29 24.24 -1.85
N ILE A 58 -21.48 25.00 -2.94
CA ILE A 58 -21.44 24.46 -4.31
C ILE A 58 -20.08 23.80 -4.60
N ARG A 59 -18.97 24.48 -4.29
CA ARG A 59 -17.61 23.94 -4.48
C ARG A 59 -17.36 22.69 -3.62
N ALA A 60 -17.87 22.65 -2.41
CA ALA A 60 -17.73 21.49 -1.53
C ALA A 60 -18.50 20.28 -2.09
N ARG A 61 -19.71 20.50 -2.61
CA ARG A 61 -20.50 19.47 -3.28
C ARG A 61 -19.82 18.96 -4.55
N GLU A 62 -19.35 19.86 -5.42
CA GLU A 62 -18.66 19.49 -6.67
C GLU A 62 -17.40 18.67 -6.39
N LYS A 63 -16.58 19.08 -5.40
CA LYS A 63 -15.39 18.32 -4.98
C LYS A 63 -15.75 16.93 -4.45
N LYS A 64 -16.85 16.82 -3.71
CA LYS A 64 -17.32 15.53 -3.20
C LYS A 64 -17.79 14.63 -4.33
N GLU A 65 -18.59 15.13 -5.26
CA GLU A 65 -19.07 14.38 -6.43
C GLU A 65 -17.92 13.94 -7.34
N GLU A 66 -16.92 14.81 -7.55
CA GLU A 66 -15.70 14.46 -8.27
C GLU A 66 -14.92 13.35 -7.57
N PHE A 67 -14.77 13.45 -6.26
CA PHE A 67 -14.09 12.43 -5.45
C PHE A 67 -14.83 11.08 -5.49
N ASP A 68 -16.15 11.08 -5.28
CA ASP A 68 -16.98 9.87 -5.34
C ASP A 68 -16.86 9.19 -6.72
N ARG A 69 -16.84 9.97 -7.80
CA ARG A 69 -16.61 9.47 -9.17
C ARG A 69 -15.23 8.84 -9.33
N MET A 70 -14.18 9.50 -8.84
CA MET A 70 -12.81 8.96 -8.92
C MET A 70 -12.68 7.63 -8.16
N GLU A 71 -13.32 7.50 -7.00
CA GLU A 71 -13.32 6.28 -6.22
C GLU A 71 -14.07 5.13 -6.92
N GLU A 72 -15.21 5.42 -7.54
CA GLU A 72 -15.96 4.44 -8.32
C GLU A 72 -15.16 3.97 -9.55
N GLU A 73 -14.51 4.90 -10.26
CA GLU A 73 -13.62 4.58 -11.38
C GLU A 73 -12.43 3.72 -10.93
N ALA A 74 -11.81 4.04 -9.79
CA ALA A 74 -10.71 3.26 -9.22
C ALA A 74 -11.14 1.84 -8.85
N LEU A 75 -12.33 1.67 -8.24
CA LEU A 75 -12.87 0.36 -7.91
C LEU A 75 -13.22 -0.44 -9.19
N LYS A 76 -13.83 0.21 -10.18
CA LYS A 76 -14.13 -0.41 -11.47
C LYS A 76 -12.85 -0.93 -12.13
N LYS A 77 -11.81 -0.10 -12.21
CA LYS A 77 -10.50 -0.46 -12.76
C LYS A 77 -9.88 -1.66 -12.03
N LYS A 78 -9.98 -1.68 -10.70
CA LYS A 78 -9.49 -2.79 -9.86
C LYS A 78 -10.20 -4.11 -10.20
N ARG A 79 -11.53 -4.08 -10.37
CA ARG A 79 -12.33 -5.25 -10.75
C ARG A 79 -12.08 -5.71 -12.17
N GLU A 80 -11.92 -4.78 -13.12
CA GLU A 80 -11.53 -5.12 -14.50
C GLU A 80 -10.15 -5.78 -14.53
N TRP A 81 -9.20 -5.32 -13.71
CA TRP A 81 -7.89 -5.95 -13.61
C TRP A 81 -7.95 -7.34 -12.97
N ALA A 82 -8.75 -7.50 -11.91
CA ALA A 82 -9.02 -8.80 -11.32
C ALA A 82 -9.62 -9.79 -12.33
N GLN A 83 -10.61 -9.35 -13.11
CA GLN A 83 -11.22 -10.17 -14.14
C GLN A 83 -10.20 -10.57 -15.23
N ARG A 84 -9.38 -9.61 -15.71
CA ARG A 84 -8.31 -9.90 -16.67
C ARG A 84 -7.35 -10.97 -16.16
N ALA A 85 -6.92 -10.89 -14.91
CA ALA A 85 -6.01 -11.87 -14.32
C ALA A 85 -6.65 -13.27 -14.21
N LEU A 86 -7.93 -13.35 -13.84
CA LEU A 86 -8.68 -14.61 -13.80
C LEU A 86 -8.88 -15.18 -15.21
N ASP A 87 -9.17 -14.35 -16.21
CA ASP A 87 -9.33 -14.77 -17.61
C ASP A 87 -8.02 -15.33 -18.18
N GLU A 88 -6.88 -14.70 -17.86
CA GLU A 88 -5.55 -15.18 -18.24
C GLU A 88 -5.24 -16.54 -17.62
N LEU A 89 -5.58 -16.76 -16.34
CA LEU A 89 -5.44 -18.05 -15.69
C LEU A 89 -6.35 -19.10 -16.32
N ASN A 90 -7.62 -18.77 -16.52
CA ASN A 90 -8.58 -19.66 -17.18
C ASN A 90 -8.08 -20.07 -18.56
N LYS A 91 -7.56 -19.12 -19.35
CA LYS A 91 -6.96 -19.40 -20.65
C LYS A 91 -5.72 -20.29 -20.52
N ARG A 92 -4.84 -20.03 -19.56
CA ARG A 92 -3.61 -20.82 -19.33
C ARG A 92 -3.89 -22.28 -18.98
N TYR A 93 -5.00 -22.55 -18.32
CA TYR A 93 -5.40 -23.89 -17.87
C TYR A 93 -6.57 -24.47 -18.69
N ASP A 94 -6.86 -23.95 -19.89
CA ASP A 94 -7.97 -24.40 -20.75
C ASP A 94 -9.31 -24.54 -20.01
N GLY A 95 -9.60 -23.59 -19.11
CA GLY A 95 -10.78 -23.53 -18.26
C GLY A 95 -10.79 -24.52 -17.08
N LYS A 96 -9.72 -25.29 -16.88
CA LYS A 96 -9.59 -26.31 -15.82
C LYS A 96 -8.48 -25.95 -14.85
N ILE A 97 -8.71 -24.91 -14.06
CA ILE A 97 -7.78 -24.50 -13.01
C ILE A 97 -7.62 -25.67 -12.00
N PRO A 98 -6.40 -26.13 -11.69
CA PRO A 98 -6.16 -27.17 -10.69
C PRO A 98 -6.70 -26.80 -9.30
N ASP A 99 -7.14 -27.80 -8.52
CA ASP A 99 -7.59 -27.61 -7.13
C ASP A 99 -6.52 -26.97 -6.24
N THR A 100 -5.24 -27.16 -6.58
CA THR A 100 -4.10 -26.60 -5.87
C THR A 100 -3.12 -25.95 -6.84
N LEU A 101 -2.71 -24.73 -6.54
CA LEU A 101 -1.73 -23.94 -7.30
C LEU A 101 -0.57 -23.49 -6.41
N ILE A 102 0.60 -23.33 -7.03
CA ILE A 102 1.75 -22.68 -6.42
C ILE A 102 2.08 -21.47 -7.28
N LEU A 103 1.96 -20.28 -6.71
CA LEU A 103 2.27 -19.01 -7.35
C LEU A 103 3.65 -18.55 -6.85
N ALA A 104 4.57 -18.26 -7.78
CA ALA A 104 5.93 -17.81 -7.47
C ALA A 104 6.45 -16.96 -8.63
N THR A 105 5.72 -15.91 -8.96
CA THR A 105 6.00 -15.04 -10.11
C THR A 105 7.28 -14.24 -9.84
N LYS A 106 8.33 -14.52 -10.63
CA LYS A 106 9.61 -13.81 -10.52
C LYS A 106 9.42 -12.31 -10.60
N MET A 107 10.19 -11.58 -9.79
CA MET A 107 10.13 -10.12 -9.74
C MET A 107 11.39 -9.52 -10.34
N GLU A 108 11.18 -8.48 -11.14
CA GLU A 108 12.22 -7.56 -11.54
C GLU A 108 12.34 -6.47 -10.48
N ILE A 109 13.52 -6.30 -9.90
CA ILE A 109 13.78 -5.21 -8.95
C ILE A 109 14.88 -4.30 -9.49
N PRO A 110 14.78 -2.98 -9.23
CA PRO A 110 15.88 -2.07 -9.51
C PRO A 110 17.10 -2.51 -8.70
N ARG A 111 18.29 -2.35 -9.29
CA ARG A 111 19.52 -2.65 -8.58
C ARG A 111 19.75 -1.67 -7.43
N PRO A 112 20.57 -2.05 -6.43
CA PRO A 112 20.95 -1.16 -5.34
C PRO A 112 21.50 0.17 -5.87
N PHE A 113 21.24 1.26 -5.13
CA PHE A 113 21.79 2.57 -5.45
C PHE A 113 23.31 2.50 -5.63
N GLY A 114 23.79 3.00 -6.77
CA GLY A 114 25.21 3.00 -7.14
C GLY A 114 25.62 1.93 -8.15
N ASP A 115 24.72 1.00 -8.50
CA ASP A 115 24.92 0.13 -9.67
C ASP A 115 24.44 0.85 -10.94
N GLU A 116 25.39 1.24 -11.81
CA GLU A 116 25.10 1.96 -13.06
C GLU A 116 24.57 1.05 -14.17
N SER A 117 24.49 -0.27 -13.96
CA SER A 117 23.96 -1.18 -14.97
C SER A 117 22.46 -0.93 -15.19
N LYS A 118 22.06 -0.93 -16.47
CA LYS A 118 20.65 -0.84 -16.86
C LYS A 118 19.88 -2.15 -16.65
N GLU A 119 20.56 -3.21 -16.25
CA GLU A 119 19.99 -4.54 -16.10
C GLU A 119 19.30 -4.69 -14.75
N LYS A 120 18.00 -4.95 -14.76
CA LYS A 120 17.23 -5.24 -13.54
C LYS A 120 17.68 -6.57 -12.90
N LEU A 121 17.57 -6.65 -11.58
CA LEU A 121 17.83 -7.90 -10.87
C LEU A 121 16.58 -8.76 -10.85
N MET A 122 16.69 -10.01 -11.30
CA MET A 122 15.62 -11.00 -11.18
C MET A 122 15.69 -11.63 -9.79
N VAL A 123 14.61 -11.53 -9.02
CA VAL A 123 14.47 -12.13 -7.70
C VAL A 123 13.41 -13.23 -7.75
N GLU A 124 13.75 -14.38 -7.17
CA GLU A 124 12.80 -15.47 -6.97
C GLU A 124 12.07 -15.26 -5.63
N PRO A 125 10.75 -15.03 -5.64
CA PRO A 125 9.98 -14.86 -4.42
C PRO A 125 9.77 -16.21 -3.70
N LEU A 126 9.35 -16.12 -2.43
CA LEU A 126 8.77 -17.27 -1.74
C LEU A 126 7.42 -17.65 -2.39
N PRO A 127 7.11 -18.95 -2.49
CA PRO A 127 5.86 -19.38 -3.10
C PRO A 127 4.64 -19.08 -2.23
N VAL A 128 3.53 -18.77 -2.89
CA VAL A 128 2.18 -18.72 -2.33
C VAL A 128 1.42 -19.97 -2.78
N MET A 129 1.09 -20.83 -1.84
CA MET A 129 0.29 -22.03 -2.08
C MET A 129 -1.18 -21.69 -1.98
N VAL A 130 -1.98 -22.08 -2.98
CA VAL A 130 -3.42 -21.82 -3.04
C VAL A 130 -4.15 -23.14 -3.17
N ASP A 131 -4.94 -23.48 -2.16
CA ASP A 131 -5.88 -24.60 -2.17
C ASP A 131 -7.28 -24.05 -2.45
N ILE A 132 -7.67 -24.07 -3.72
CA ILE A 132 -8.93 -23.51 -4.21
C ILE A 132 -10.11 -24.31 -3.67
N LYS A 133 -9.95 -25.63 -3.57
CA LYS A 133 -10.97 -26.55 -3.10
C LYS A 133 -11.31 -26.32 -1.62
N ASN A 134 -10.30 -26.18 -0.77
CA ASN A 134 -10.48 -25.95 0.66
C ASN A 134 -10.51 -24.45 1.03
N LYS A 135 -10.45 -23.56 0.04
CA LYS A 135 -10.46 -22.10 0.19
C LYS A 135 -9.39 -21.60 1.16
N ARG A 136 -8.14 -21.97 0.89
CA ARG A 136 -7.00 -21.70 1.77
C ARG A 136 -5.79 -21.22 1.00
N ILE A 137 -5.07 -20.26 1.58
CA ILE A 137 -3.79 -19.78 1.08
C ILE A 137 -2.74 -20.02 2.17
N GLU A 138 -1.55 -20.46 1.78
CA GLU A 138 -0.42 -20.66 2.70
C GLU A 138 0.86 -20.06 2.11
N PHE A 139 1.64 -19.37 2.93
CA PHE A 139 3.00 -18.92 2.57
C PHE A 139 3.85 -18.71 3.82
N LEU A 140 5.16 -18.51 3.61
CA LEU A 140 6.11 -18.28 4.70
C LEU A 140 6.33 -16.78 4.94
N ALA A 141 6.46 -16.42 6.20
CA ALA A 141 6.87 -15.11 6.66
C ALA A 141 7.87 -15.27 7.83
N LEU A 142 8.45 -14.16 8.25
CA LEU A 142 9.29 -14.04 9.43
C LEU A 142 8.64 -13.06 10.37
N PHE A 143 8.57 -13.37 11.66
CA PHE A 143 8.31 -12.31 12.64
C PHE A 143 9.48 -11.33 12.65
N HIS A 144 9.16 -10.05 12.59
CA HIS A 144 10.11 -8.96 12.49
C HIS A 144 9.86 -7.96 13.60
N GLN A 145 10.95 -7.53 14.24
CA GLN A 145 10.90 -6.71 15.44
C GLN A 145 11.25 -5.26 15.11
N SER A 146 10.62 -4.70 14.09
CA SER A 146 10.75 -3.28 13.76
C SER A 146 9.38 -2.66 13.79
N THR A 147 9.06 -2.06 14.92
CA THR A 147 7.90 -1.19 15.08
C THR A 147 8.41 0.16 15.54
N ARG A 148 7.65 1.23 15.30
CA ARG A 148 8.03 2.57 15.73
C ARG A 148 8.20 2.63 17.25
N GLN A 149 8.85 3.69 17.73
CA GLN A 149 8.99 3.95 19.16
C GLN A 149 7.61 3.89 19.86
N GLY A 150 7.56 3.25 21.04
CA GLY A 150 6.30 3.01 21.75
C GLY A 150 5.56 1.75 21.29
N GLY A 151 6.07 1.06 20.28
CA GLY A 151 5.52 -0.19 19.79
C GLY A 151 4.28 -0.04 18.93
N ILE A 152 4.09 1.15 18.35
CA ILE A 152 3.00 1.47 17.43
C ILE A 152 3.05 0.54 16.21
N VAL A 153 1.89 0.01 15.83
CA VAL A 153 1.74 -0.91 14.72
C VAL A 153 0.89 -0.26 13.63
N GLU A 154 1.54 0.02 12.51
CA GLU A 154 0.88 0.49 11.29
C GLU A 154 0.75 -0.65 10.27
N VAL A 155 1.70 -1.59 10.29
CA VAL A 155 1.80 -2.71 9.34
C VAL A 155 1.80 -4.05 10.08
N MET A 156 0.92 -4.95 9.70
CA MET A 156 0.92 -6.32 10.22
C MET A 156 1.88 -7.21 9.43
N LEU A 157 1.85 -7.10 8.09
CA LEU A 157 2.70 -7.87 7.18
C LEU A 157 3.16 -7.00 6.00
N SER A 158 4.46 -6.95 5.77
CA SER A 158 5.09 -6.31 4.61
C SER A 158 5.85 -7.33 3.76
N THR A 159 5.94 -7.11 2.44
CA THR A 159 7.00 -7.76 1.64
C THR A 159 8.30 -6.97 1.71
N THR A 160 9.43 -7.64 1.61
CA THR A 160 10.77 -7.04 1.51
C THR A 160 11.36 -7.09 0.10
N ILE A 161 10.60 -7.61 -0.88
CA ILE A 161 11.05 -7.66 -2.28
C ILE A 161 10.27 -6.68 -3.15
N GLY A 162 10.98 -6.03 -4.09
CA GLY A 162 10.41 -5.14 -5.11
C GLY A 162 9.98 -3.74 -4.66
N ALA A 163 9.67 -3.58 -3.38
CA ALA A 163 9.29 -2.30 -2.82
C ALA A 163 10.53 -1.45 -2.47
N LEU A 164 10.67 -0.31 -3.18
CA LEU A 164 11.72 0.68 -2.94
C LEU A 164 11.56 1.41 -1.61
N ASP A 165 10.30 1.56 -1.18
CA ASP A 165 9.92 2.24 0.05
C ASP A 165 9.09 1.28 0.91
N HIS A 166 9.67 0.10 1.17
CA HIS A 166 8.98 -0.93 1.93
C HIS A 166 8.77 -0.50 3.38
N ARG A 167 7.56 -0.67 3.91
CA ARG A 167 7.27 -0.40 5.33
C ARG A 167 7.58 -1.56 6.27
N ALA A 168 8.53 -2.41 5.86
CA ALA A 168 9.00 -3.53 6.67
C ALA A 168 9.54 -3.09 8.04
N TYR A 169 10.10 -1.89 8.15
CA TYR A 169 10.63 -1.34 9.41
C TYR A 169 9.54 -0.93 10.42
N GLU A 170 8.27 -0.99 10.03
CA GLU A 170 7.10 -0.72 10.89
C GLU A 170 6.18 -1.95 11.00
N ALA A 171 6.63 -3.10 10.46
CA ALA A 171 5.86 -4.32 10.35
C ALA A 171 6.15 -5.32 11.46
N ILE A 172 5.09 -5.94 12.00
CA ILE A 172 5.20 -7.09 12.93
C ILE A 172 5.80 -8.31 12.24
N SER A 173 5.51 -8.49 10.95
CA SER A 173 6.03 -9.60 10.16
C SER A 173 6.43 -9.15 8.76
N VAL A 174 7.42 -9.84 8.20
CA VAL A 174 7.89 -9.62 6.84
C VAL A 174 7.88 -10.91 6.05
N THR A 175 7.68 -10.81 4.75
CA THR A 175 7.75 -11.94 3.83
C THR A 175 8.51 -11.58 2.56
N ARG A 176 8.84 -12.58 1.75
CA ARG A 176 9.45 -12.42 0.42
C ARG A 176 8.53 -12.95 -0.68
N ILE A 177 7.22 -13.06 -0.44
CA ILE A 177 6.29 -13.36 -1.53
C ILE A 177 6.19 -12.15 -2.46
N ASN A 178 5.84 -12.43 -3.72
CA ASN A 178 5.39 -11.38 -4.64
C ASN A 178 3.97 -10.97 -4.23
N PRO A 179 3.70 -9.69 -3.93
CA PRO A 179 2.35 -9.24 -3.55
C PRO A 179 1.27 -9.56 -4.59
N HIS A 180 1.62 -9.55 -5.87
CA HIS A 180 0.71 -9.92 -6.95
C HIS A 180 0.22 -11.37 -6.82
N ASP A 181 1.07 -12.29 -6.37
CA ASP A 181 0.70 -13.69 -6.18
C ASP A 181 -0.34 -13.86 -5.06
N LEU A 182 -0.20 -13.11 -3.95
CA LEU A 182 -1.21 -13.12 -2.89
C LEU A 182 -2.52 -12.48 -3.32
N TRP A 183 -2.44 -11.34 -4.02
CA TRP A 183 -3.62 -10.69 -4.60
C TRP A 183 -4.39 -11.65 -5.52
N LEU A 184 -3.69 -12.35 -6.41
CA LEU A 184 -4.28 -13.34 -7.32
C LEU A 184 -4.82 -14.56 -6.56
N ALA A 185 -4.14 -15.00 -5.51
CA ALA A 185 -4.60 -16.10 -4.65
C ALA A 185 -5.95 -15.78 -3.99
N LEU A 186 -6.15 -14.54 -3.51
CA LEU A 186 -7.42 -14.11 -2.92
C LEU A 186 -8.56 -14.11 -3.96
N LEU A 187 -8.28 -13.68 -5.19
CA LEU A 187 -9.24 -13.77 -6.30
C LEU A 187 -9.60 -15.21 -6.64
N LEU A 188 -8.62 -16.13 -6.61
CA LEU A 188 -8.84 -17.57 -6.83
C LEU A 188 -9.70 -18.22 -5.74
N LEU A 189 -9.72 -17.65 -4.54
CA LEU A 189 -10.69 -18.04 -3.51
C LEU A 189 -12.11 -17.56 -3.79
N GLY A 190 -12.31 -16.69 -4.79
CA GLY A 190 -13.59 -16.10 -5.18
C GLY A 190 -13.89 -14.77 -4.50
N LEU A 191 -12.91 -14.18 -3.80
CA LEU A 191 -13.09 -12.91 -3.11
C LEU A 191 -13.07 -11.75 -4.11
N GLN A 192 -13.82 -10.70 -3.81
CA GLN A 192 -13.89 -9.47 -4.58
C GLN A 192 -13.22 -8.33 -3.84
N PRO A 193 -12.35 -7.55 -4.51
CA PRO A 193 -11.70 -6.45 -3.84
C PRO A 193 -12.70 -5.33 -3.53
N ALA A 194 -12.64 -4.84 -2.30
CA ALA A 194 -13.41 -3.72 -1.80
C ALA A 194 -12.86 -2.37 -2.29
N LYS A 195 -13.59 -1.30 -1.99
CA LYS A 195 -13.20 0.08 -2.28
C LYS A 195 -11.86 0.43 -1.61
N GLY A 196 -11.73 0.12 -0.32
CA GLY A 196 -10.60 0.55 0.50
C GLY A 196 -10.68 2.05 0.84
N VAL A 197 -9.56 2.62 1.28
CA VAL A 197 -9.41 4.07 1.48
C VAL A 197 -8.80 4.74 0.26
N TYR A 198 -9.12 6.01 0.03
CA TYR A 198 -8.48 6.81 -1.03
C TYR A 198 -7.24 7.54 -0.51
N LYS A 199 -7.29 8.03 0.73
CA LYS A 199 -6.16 8.63 1.43
C LYS A 199 -5.74 7.78 2.61
N GLU A 200 -4.44 7.81 2.88
CA GLU A 200 -3.88 7.21 4.09
C GLU A 200 -4.52 7.81 5.34
N GLY A 201 -4.86 6.96 6.30
CA GLY A 201 -5.45 7.36 7.58
C GLY A 201 -6.91 7.83 7.51
N GLU A 202 -7.66 7.53 6.44
CA GLU A 202 -9.09 7.84 6.41
C GLU A 202 -9.87 7.04 7.46
N GLN A 203 -10.48 7.71 8.44
CA GLN A 203 -11.24 7.06 9.52
C GLN A 203 -12.64 6.60 9.04
N ILE A 204 -12.67 5.56 8.22
CA ILE A 204 -13.88 4.93 7.70
C ILE A 204 -13.92 3.46 8.06
N GLU A 205 -15.12 2.91 8.22
CA GLU A 205 -15.27 1.46 8.34
C GLU A 205 -15.22 0.82 6.95
N LEU A 206 -14.36 -0.18 6.78
CA LEU A 206 -14.20 -0.88 5.51
C LEU A 206 -15.20 -2.04 5.43
N VAL A 207 -15.89 -2.11 4.30
CA VAL A 207 -16.91 -3.14 4.00
C VAL A 207 -16.51 -3.89 2.74
N GLY A 208 -16.57 -5.22 2.80
CA GLY A 208 -16.27 -6.09 1.66
C GLY A 208 -16.02 -7.53 2.10
N ASP A 209 -15.51 -8.34 1.18
CA ASP A 209 -15.10 -9.70 1.48
C ASP A 209 -13.94 -9.71 2.47
N LYS A 210 -14.03 -10.58 3.48
CA LYS A 210 -13.07 -10.65 4.56
C LYS A 210 -12.36 -11.99 4.63
N VAL A 211 -11.16 -11.97 5.22
CA VAL A 211 -10.37 -13.18 5.48
C VAL A 211 -9.89 -13.24 6.93
N ASP A 212 -9.81 -14.45 7.45
CA ASP A 212 -9.03 -14.74 8.64
C ASP A 212 -7.56 -14.88 8.24
N VAL A 213 -6.67 -14.23 8.98
CA VAL A 213 -5.21 -14.35 8.82
C VAL A 213 -4.65 -14.99 10.07
N ILE A 214 -4.05 -16.16 9.93
CA ILE A 214 -3.57 -16.97 11.05
C ILE A 214 -2.07 -17.20 10.88
N PHE A 215 -1.32 -16.88 11.92
CA PHE A 215 0.12 -17.16 11.99
C PHE A 215 0.33 -18.46 12.75
N HIS A 216 1.15 -19.35 12.20
CA HIS A 216 1.58 -20.60 12.83
C HIS A 216 3.10 -20.62 12.96
N TRP A 217 3.60 -20.77 14.18
CA TRP A 217 5.04 -20.80 14.44
C TRP A 217 5.38 -21.84 15.49
N LEU A 218 6.68 -22.11 15.64
CA LEU A 218 7.22 -22.86 16.75
C LEU A 218 7.82 -21.87 17.75
N ASN A 219 7.48 -22.01 19.02
CA ASN A 219 8.17 -21.32 20.09
C ASN A 219 9.62 -21.81 20.21
N ILE A 220 10.44 -21.09 20.99
CA ILE A 220 11.84 -21.45 21.26
C ILE A 220 11.96 -22.86 21.86
N ASP A 221 10.98 -23.29 22.64
CA ASP A 221 10.91 -24.65 23.23
C ASP A 221 10.41 -25.73 22.23
N GLY A 222 10.18 -25.35 20.97
CA GLY A 222 9.65 -26.22 19.91
C GLY A 222 8.14 -26.43 19.98
N THR A 223 7.42 -25.81 20.94
CA THR A 223 5.96 -25.97 21.03
C THR A 223 5.25 -25.24 19.89
N PRO A 224 4.30 -25.88 19.18
CA PRO A 224 3.55 -25.22 18.14
C PRO A 224 2.59 -24.19 18.74
N LYS A 225 2.55 -23.02 18.13
CA LYS A 225 1.64 -21.93 18.46
C LYS A 225 0.91 -21.45 17.24
N SER A 226 -0.26 -20.88 17.48
CA SER A 226 -1.07 -20.26 16.44
C SER A 226 -1.88 -19.12 17.02
N ALA A 227 -2.03 -18.05 16.25
CA ALA A 227 -2.84 -16.91 16.64
C ALA A 227 -3.37 -16.18 15.41
N TYR A 228 -4.49 -15.49 15.58
CA TYR A 228 -5.02 -14.58 14.55
C TYR A 228 -4.15 -13.33 14.50
N ALA A 229 -4.07 -12.71 13.32
CA ALA A 229 -3.32 -11.48 13.13
C ALA A 229 -3.80 -10.37 14.10
N GLU A 230 -5.10 -10.29 14.34
CA GLU A 230 -5.73 -9.36 15.28
C GLU A 230 -5.25 -9.55 16.73
N ASP A 231 -4.85 -10.76 17.12
CA ASP A 231 -4.34 -11.05 18.47
C ASP A 231 -2.97 -10.38 18.72
N PHE A 232 -2.22 -10.06 17.66
CA PHE A 232 -0.94 -9.37 17.73
C PHE A 232 -1.07 -7.86 17.88
N ILE A 233 -2.28 -7.32 17.76
CA ILE A 233 -2.53 -5.89 17.73
C ILE A 233 -3.35 -5.55 18.98
N TYR A 234 -2.82 -4.65 19.79
CA TYR A 234 -3.41 -4.23 21.06
C TYR A 234 -3.87 -2.78 20.98
N CYS A 235 -5.14 -2.56 21.27
CA CYS A 235 -5.77 -1.24 21.31
C CYS A 235 -5.44 -0.54 22.63
N MET A 236 -4.81 0.63 22.55
CA MET A 236 -4.42 1.38 23.73
C MET A 236 -5.61 1.95 24.52
N GLU A 237 -6.70 2.30 23.84
CA GLU A 237 -7.89 2.89 24.48
C GLU A 237 -8.74 1.83 25.20
N THR A 238 -8.97 0.69 24.56
CA THR A 238 -9.83 -0.37 25.12
C THR A 238 -9.08 -1.35 26.00
N HIS A 239 -7.74 -1.32 25.97
CA HIS A 239 -6.86 -2.26 26.66
C HIS A 239 -7.15 -3.73 26.31
N LYS A 240 -7.48 -3.98 25.03
CA LYS A 240 -7.78 -5.31 24.49
C LYS A 240 -7.09 -5.49 23.14
N THR A 241 -6.94 -6.74 22.73
CA THR A 241 -6.56 -7.06 21.34
C THR A 241 -7.65 -6.57 20.38
N ALA A 242 -7.27 -6.35 19.12
CA ALA A 242 -8.22 -6.00 18.08
C ALA A 242 -9.33 -7.06 17.94
N ASP A 243 -10.54 -6.63 17.58
CA ASP A 243 -11.66 -7.53 17.39
C ASP A 243 -11.39 -8.44 16.18
N ARG A 244 -11.60 -9.76 16.37
CA ARG A 244 -11.50 -10.78 15.32
C ARG A 244 -12.67 -10.69 14.34
N SER A 245 -12.65 -9.62 13.57
CA SER A 245 -13.68 -9.21 12.62
C SER A 245 -13.31 -9.54 11.17
N GLY A 246 -12.14 -10.17 10.98
CA GLY A 246 -11.56 -10.49 9.67
C GLY A 246 -10.93 -9.27 9.01
N TRP A 247 -10.04 -9.51 8.05
CA TRP A 247 -9.35 -8.48 7.29
C TRP A 247 -10.04 -8.27 5.95
N VAL A 248 -10.36 -7.03 5.61
CA VAL A 248 -11.06 -6.71 4.35
C VAL A 248 -10.09 -6.81 3.19
N PHE A 249 -10.44 -7.59 2.18
CA PHE A 249 -9.71 -7.63 0.93
C PHE A 249 -9.97 -6.36 0.14
N VAL A 250 -9.10 -5.36 0.28
CA VAL A 250 -9.17 -4.09 -0.46
C VAL A 250 -8.39 -4.15 -1.77
N GLY A 251 -7.49 -5.11 -1.94
CA GLY A 251 -6.88 -5.50 -3.21
C GLY A 251 -5.89 -4.51 -3.83
N SER A 252 -5.42 -3.50 -3.09
CA SER A 252 -4.51 -2.43 -3.50
C SER A 252 -5.04 -1.53 -4.62
N ARG A 253 -4.65 -0.25 -4.57
CA ARG A 253 -4.81 0.66 -5.71
C ARG A 253 -4.00 0.16 -6.91
N VAL A 254 -4.51 0.42 -8.11
CA VAL A 254 -3.82 0.17 -9.38
C VAL A 254 -3.26 1.49 -9.88
N GLY A 255 -1.93 1.58 -9.94
CA GLY A 255 -1.20 2.75 -10.44
C GLY A 255 -0.59 2.48 -11.81
N PHE A 256 -0.05 3.54 -12.42
CA PHE A 256 0.82 3.43 -13.59
C PHE A 256 2.26 3.74 -13.16
N ASP A 257 3.18 2.85 -13.48
CA ASP A 257 4.61 3.06 -13.29
C ASP A 257 5.22 3.65 -14.58
N PRO A 258 5.68 4.91 -14.57
CA PRO A 258 6.27 5.52 -15.75
C PRO A 258 7.66 4.96 -16.10
N ILE A 259 8.37 4.34 -15.15
CA ILE A 259 9.68 3.74 -15.38
C ILE A 259 9.51 2.42 -16.14
N GLU A 260 8.54 1.61 -15.74
CA GLU A 260 8.25 0.32 -16.37
C GLU A 260 7.23 0.40 -17.50
N ASN A 261 6.61 1.57 -17.69
CA ASN A 261 5.57 1.83 -18.68
C ASN A 261 4.42 0.80 -18.61
N ARG A 262 4.00 0.43 -17.39
CA ARG A 262 2.95 -0.56 -17.16
C ARG A 262 2.08 -0.22 -15.94
N GLU A 263 0.92 -0.85 -15.86
CA GLU A 263 0.11 -0.83 -14.64
C GLU A 263 0.74 -1.73 -13.56
N VAL A 264 0.68 -1.28 -12.30
CA VAL A 264 1.25 -1.98 -11.14
C VAL A 264 0.31 -1.90 -9.94
N LEU A 265 0.35 -2.88 -9.05
CA LEU A 265 -0.26 -2.75 -7.72
C LEU A 265 0.53 -1.72 -6.92
N GLY A 266 -0.16 -0.85 -6.19
CA GLY A 266 0.48 0.01 -5.18
C GLY A 266 1.35 -0.78 -4.21
N THR A 267 0.91 -2.00 -3.83
CA THR A 267 1.68 -2.90 -2.96
C THR A 267 3.03 -3.31 -3.55
N GLU A 268 3.16 -3.44 -4.88
CA GLU A 268 4.46 -3.76 -5.49
C GLU A 268 5.50 -2.67 -5.21
N LYS A 269 5.08 -1.43 -4.97
CA LYS A 269 5.97 -0.29 -4.71
C LYS A 269 6.25 -0.05 -3.23
N LEU A 270 5.26 -0.28 -2.37
CA LEU A 270 5.32 0.08 -0.94
C LEU A 270 5.42 -1.13 0.00
N GLY A 271 5.19 -2.34 -0.51
CA GLY A 271 5.29 -3.57 0.28
C GLY A 271 4.10 -3.85 1.21
N ASP A 272 3.07 -3.00 1.18
CA ASP A 272 1.89 -2.99 2.03
C ASP A 272 0.94 -4.20 1.86
N ILE A 273 1.22 -5.33 2.49
CA ILE A 273 0.35 -6.51 2.34
C ILE A 273 -0.86 -6.45 3.28
N ILE A 274 -0.62 -6.42 4.59
CA ILE A 274 -1.69 -6.44 5.63
C ILE A 274 -1.50 -5.24 6.54
N LEU A 275 -2.45 -4.30 6.52
CA LEU A 275 -2.30 -2.96 7.09
C LEU A 275 -3.25 -2.73 8.27
N VAL A 276 -2.69 -2.23 9.37
CA VAL A 276 -3.44 -1.82 10.57
C VAL A 276 -3.84 -0.35 10.44
N TRP A 277 -2.92 0.48 9.91
CA TRP A 277 -3.20 1.86 9.54
C TRP A 277 -3.60 1.92 8.06
N HIS A 278 -4.81 2.39 7.78
CA HIS A 278 -5.40 2.32 6.46
C HIS A 278 -4.53 2.99 5.41
N HIS A 279 -4.26 2.27 4.33
CA HIS A 279 -3.45 2.77 3.25
C HIS A 279 -3.97 2.31 1.88
N PRO A 280 -4.05 3.19 0.87
CA PRO A 280 -4.59 2.84 -0.45
C PRO A 280 -3.84 1.71 -1.17
N ALA A 281 -2.60 1.41 -0.78
CA ALA A 281 -1.80 0.34 -1.37
C ALA A 281 -1.90 -1.00 -0.61
N ALA A 282 -2.69 -1.10 0.45
CA ALA A 282 -2.90 -2.35 1.18
C ALA A 282 -3.54 -3.44 0.29
N ILE A 283 -3.20 -4.72 0.47
CA ILE A 283 -3.99 -5.83 -0.10
C ILE A 283 -5.12 -6.19 0.86
N LEU A 284 -4.79 -6.36 2.14
CA LEU A 284 -5.71 -6.60 3.24
C LEU A 284 -5.62 -5.43 4.22
N ASP A 285 -6.77 -4.97 4.71
CA ASP A 285 -6.85 -3.82 5.60
C ASP A 285 -7.77 -4.13 6.78
N LEU A 286 -7.49 -3.52 7.93
CA LEU A 286 -8.30 -3.67 9.13
C LEU A 286 -9.69 -3.07 8.87
N PRO A 287 -10.81 -3.71 9.25
CA PRO A 287 -12.14 -3.18 8.94
C PRO A 287 -12.52 -1.95 9.75
N SER A 288 -11.99 -1.81 10.96
CA SER A 288 -12.41 -0.79 11.93
C SER A 288 -11.97 0.61 11.51
N LYS A 289 -12.82 1.63 11.72
CA LYS A 289 -12.50 3.06 11.49
C LYS A 289 -11.28 3.55 12.27
N GLU A 290 -10.96 2.87 13.39
CA GLU A 290 -9.77 3.11 14.19
C GLU A 290 -8.48 2.86 13.42
N GLY A 291 -8.53 2.07 12.34
CA GLY A 291 -7.44 1.94 11.39
C GLY A 291 -7.10 3.25 10.68
N GLY A 292 -7.90 4.32 10.79
CA GLY A 292 -7.52 5.65 10.32
C GLY A 292 -6.63 6.44 11.30
N LYS A 293 -6.33 5.90 12.48
CA LYS A 293 -5.52 6.54 13.52
C LYS A 293 -4.16 5.84 13.62
N SER A 294 -3.07 6.53 13.25
CA SER A 294 -1.73 5.93 13.21
C SER A 294 -1.18 5.53 14.59
N ASP A 295 -1.66 6.15 15.66
CA ASP A 295 -1.19 5.95 17.04
C ASP A 295 -2.17 5.16 17.91
N TYR A 296 -3.11 4.41 17.31
CA TYR A 296 -4.16 3.73 18.07
C TYR A 296 -3.79 2.34 18.58
N PHE A 297 -2.96 1.66 17.79
CA PHE A 297 -2.62 0.26 17.99
C PHE A 297 -1.13 0.10 18.28
N ILE A 298 -0.82 -0.76 19.25
CA ILE A 298 0.54 -1.22 19.55
C ILE A 298 0.63 -2.74 19.42
N TYR A 299 1.83 -3.31 19.33
CA TYR A 299 1.96 -4.76 19.26
C TYR A 299 1.66 -5.40 20.62
N ASN A 300 1.08 -6.59 20.59
CA ASN A 300 0.87 -7.42 21.77
C ASN A 300 2.18 -8.15 22.12
N SER A 301 2.96 -7.56 23.02
CA SER A 301 4.26 -8.08 23.45
C SER A 301 4.20 -9.47 24.10
N GLN A 302 3.04 -9.90 24.59
CA GLN A 302 2.86 -11.20 25.23
C GLN A 302 2.75 -12.35 24.21
N LEU A 303 2.46 -12.05 22.95
CA LEU A 303 2.21 -13.03 21.91
C LEU A 303 3.39 -13.22 20.94
N LEU A 304 4.30 -12.24 20.89
CA LEU A 304 5.46 -12.31 20.02
C LEU A 304 6.37 -13.48 20.41
N PRO A 305 6.97 -14.19 19.43
CA PRO A 305 7.71 -15.42 19.69
C PRO A 305 9.13 -15.19 20.26
N TYR A 306 9.50 -13.94 20.51
CA TYR A 306 10.78 -13.54 21.12
C TYR A 306 10.55 -12.78 22.43
N PRO A 307 11.50 -12.86 23.39
CA PRO A 307 11.40 -12.14 24.65
C PRO A 307 11.26 -10.62 24.43
N ALA A 308 10.43 -9.97 25.24
CA ALA A 308 10.27 -8.51 25.19
C ALA A 308 11.58 -7.74 25.41
N SER A 309 12.60 -8.36 26.02
CA SER A 309 13.92 -7.76 26.21
C SER A 309 14.72 -7.55 24.92
N CYS A 310 14.34 -8.17 23.80
CA CYS A 310 15.00 -8.00 22.50
C CYS A 310 14.53 -6.73 21.74
N ILE A 311 13.57 -5.97 22.30
CA ILE A 311 12.79 -4.91 21.61
C ILE A 311 13.58 -3.61 21.30
N HIS A 312 14.79 -3.40 21.84
CA HIS A 312 15.33 -2.03 21.96
C HIS A 312 16.53 -1.64 21.07
N ASN A 313 17.00 -2.49 20.14
CA ASN A 313 18.15 -2.13 19.31
C ASN A 313 17.75 -1.91 17.85
N PHE A 314 17.52 -0.63 17.54
CA PHE A 314 17.34 -0.09 16.19
C PHE A 314 18.61 -0.38 15.36
N CYS A 315 18.56 -1.33 14.43
CA CYS A 315 19.63 -1.54 13.46
C CYS A 315 19.13 -1.13 12.07
N PRO A 316 19.65 -0.04 11.49
CA PRO A 316 19.28 0.35 10.15
C PRO A 316 19.86 -0.66 9.14
N LEU A 317 18.95 -1.26 8.37
CA LEU A 317 19.12 -1.63 6.97
C LEU A 317 20.49 -2.17 6.55
N ASN A 318 20.63 -3.49 6.66
CA ASN A 318 21.19 -4.34 5.61
C ASN A 318 20.59 -5.73 5.79
N PHE A 319 19.42 -5.96 5.17
CA PHE A 319 18.90 -7.32 4.96
C PHE A 319 19.72 -8.01 3.87
N PHE A 320 21.03 -8.13 4.09
CA PHE A 320 21.73 -9.28 3.56
C PHE A 320 21.31 -10.44 4.45
N TRP A 321 20.88 -11.53 3.84
CA TRP A 321 21.07 -12.84 4.46
C TRP A 321 22.59 -13.04 4.55
N ALA A 322 23.22 -12.34 5.49
CA ALA A 322 24.62 -12.53 5.78
C ALA A 322 24.67 -13.87 6.47
N GLU A 323 25.24 -14.86 5.78
CA GLU A 323 25.55 -16.15 6.39
C GLU A 323 26.57 -15.99 7.54
N ASP A 324 27.17 -14.81 7.78
CA ASP A 324 28.32 -14.69 8.69
C ASP A 324 28.43 -13.47 9.62
N ASP A 325 27.49 -12.50 9.65
CA ASP A 325 27.72 -11.26 10.41
C ASP A 325 26.93 -11.16 11.72
N GLY A 326 27.26 -12.01 12.71
CA GLY A 326 27.27 -11.73 14.17
C GLY A 326 26.14 -11.01 14.91
N PHE A 327 25.04 -10.57 14.28
CA PHE A 327 23.91 -9.90 14.90
C PHE A 327 22.72 -10.87 14.97
N SER A 328 22.41 -11.30 16.19
CA SER A 328 21.31 -12.23 16.46
C SER A 328 19.95 -11.53 16.37
N LEU A 329 19.49 -11.21 15.17
CA LEU A 329 18.06 -11.05 14.93
C LEU A 329 17.44 -12.45 15.03
N ILE A 330 16.75 -12.73 16.14
CA ILE A 330 15.96 -13.96 16.28
C ILE A 330 14.71 -13.79 15.42
N SER A 331 14.86 -14.00 14.12
CA SER A 331 13.72 -14.12 13.22
C SER A 331 13.12 -15.51 13.37
N VAL A 332 11.84 -15.56 13.74
CA VAL A 332 11.10 -16.82 13.85
C VAL A 332 10.36 -17.05 12.55
N LEU A 333 10.70 -18.14 11.86
CA LEU A 333 9.98 -18.59 10.68
C LEU A 333 8.54 -18.94 11.07
N THR A 334 7.61 -18.34 10.36
CA THR A 334 6.18 -18.52 10.60
C THR A 334 5.48 -18.84 9.28
N LYS A 335 4.46 -19.69 9.36
CA LYS A 335 3.56 -19.97 8.25
C LYS A 335 2.32 -19.12 8.42
N VAL A 336 2.02 -18.32 7.41
CA VAL A 336 0.78 -17.56 7.32
C VAL A 336 -0.25 -18.41 6.58
N VAL A 337 -1.43 -18.52 7.16
CA VAL A 337 -2.59 -19.19 6.58
C VAL A 337 -3.72 -18.18 6.46
N ILE A 338 -4.30 -18.08 5.28
CA ILE A 338 -5.44 -17.19 5.00
C ILE A 338 -6.63 -18.02 4.54
N THR A 339 -7.80 -17.76 5.11
CA THR A 339 -9.07 -18.40 4.74
C THR A 339 -10.21 -17.36 4.73
N PRO A 340 -11.26 -17.53 3.90
CA PRO A 340 -12.43 -16.65 3.96
C PRO A 340 -13.01 -16.57 5.38
N HIS A 341 -13.24 -15.35 5.84
CA HIS A 341 -13.81 -15.11 7.17
C HIS A 341 -15.25 -15.63 7.20
N LYS A 342 -15.62 -16.26 8.31
CA LYS A 342 -17.00 -16.69 8.54
C LYS A 342 -17.59 -15.78 9.60
N ASP A 343 -18.53 -14.93 9.21
CA ASP A 343 -19.32 -14.16 10.16
C ASP A 343 -19.89 -15.12 11.20
N LYS A 344 -19.63 -14.83 12.47
CA LYS A 344 -20.27 -15.55 13.58
C LYS A 344 -21.76 -15.22 13.51
N LYS A 345 -22.53 -16.12 12.90
CA LYS A 345 -23.99 -16.05 12.88
C LYS A 345 -24.59 -16.13 14.28
#